data_AF-A0A835WVI3-F1
#
_entry.id   AF-A0A835WVI3-F1
#
_cell.length_a   1.000
_cell.length_b   1.000
_cell.length_c   1.000
_cell.angle_alpha   90.00
_cell.angle_beta   90.00
_cell.angle_gamma   90.00
#
_symmetry.space_group_name_H-M   'P 1'
#
loop_
_entity.id
_entity.type
_entity.pdbx_description
1 polymer ?
#
loop_
_entity_poly.entity_id
_entity_poly.type
_entity_poly.pdbx_seq_one_letter_code
_entity_poly.pdbx_strand_id
1 'polypeptide(L)'
;MVKSSVVDNESGKSVDSEIRTSTGTWFSKGEDAVISKIEKRVAQVTMIPLENHEGLQVLHYHDGQKYEPHYDYFHDPVNAGPEHGGQRVVTMLMYLTTVEEGGETVLPNAEQKVTGEGWSECAKRGLAVKPIKGDALMFYSLKPDGSNDPASLHGSCPTLKGDKWSATKWIHVGPIGGKKKLNLGTPECHDENEQCQEWAFFGECEKNPGFMEVQCKRSCKKCT
;
A
#
# COMPACT_ATOMS: atom_id res chain seq x y z
N MET A 1 -0.36 -9.22 19.28
CA MET A 1 -1.28 -9.08 18.15
C MET A 1 -2.67 -9.48 18.60
N VAL A 2 -3.71 -8.92 17.98
CA VAL A 2 -5.12 -9.26 18.23
C VAL A 2 -5.77 -9.71 16.93
N LYS A 3 -6.98 -10.25 16.97
CA LYS A 3 -7.73 -10.57 15.73
C LYS A 3 -7.77 -9.31 14.85
N SER A 4 -7.46 -9.46 13.56
CA SER A 4 -7.46 -8.32 12.64
C SER A 4 -8.88 -7.89 12.33
N SER A 5 -9.08 -6.58 12.20
CA SER A 5 -10.35 -6.00 11.79
C SER A 5 -10.36 -5.61 10.31
N VAL A 6 -11.56 -5.33 9.81
CA VAL A 6 -11.83 -4.72 8.50
C VAL A 6 -12.68 -3.48 8.69
N VAL A 7 -12.61 -2.52 7.76
CA VAL A 7 -13.54 -1.40 7.72
C VAL A 7 -14.85 -1.89 7.13
N ASP A 8 -15.93 -1.77 7.89
CA ASP A 8 -17.27 -2.10 7.43
C ASP A 8 -17.75 -1.10 6.36
N ASN A 9 -18.32 -1.62 5.27
CA ASN A 9 -18.70 -0.80 4.11
C ASN A 9 -19.95 0.06 4.37
N GLU A 10 -20.82 -0.33 5.32
CA GLU A 10 -22.06 0.40 5.62
C GLU A 10 -21.87 1.43 6.73
N SER A 11 -21.02 1.13 7.71
CA SER A 11 -20.84 1.94 8.93
C SER A 11 -19.49 2.64 9.02
N GLY A 12 -18.51 2.28 8.19
CA GLY A 12 -17.14 2.80 8.23
C GLY A 12 -16.35 2.42 9.48
N LYS A 13 -16.89 1.54 10.34
CA LYS A 13 -16.25 1.15 11.61
C LYS A 13 -15.36 -0.07 11.42
N SER A 14 -14.30 -0.13 12.23
CA SER A 14 -13.45 -1.31 12.37
C SER A 14 -14.21 -2.43 13.09
N VAL A 15 -14.49 -3.54 12.41
CA VAL A 15 -15.24 -4.69 12.96
C VAL A 15 -14.43 -5.99 12.90
N ASP A 16 -14.63 -6.87 13.90
CA ASP A 16 -14.11 -8.24 13.88
C ASP A 16 -14.76 -9.01 12.73
N SER A 17 -13.94 -9.62 11.89
CA SER A 17 -14.42 -10.14 10.60
C SER A 17 -14.40 -11.66 10.54
N GLU A 18 -15.40 -12.24 9.88
CA GLU A 18 -15.35 -13.61 9.32
C GLU A 18 -14.68 -13.63 7.93
N ILE A 19 -14.58 -12.45 7.30
CA ILE A 19 -14.04 -12.22 5.96
C ILE A 19 -12.51 -12.16 6.00
N ARG A 20 -11.95 -11.61 7.10
CA ARG A 20 -10.52 -11.59 7.41
C ARG A 20 -10.25 -12.28 8.73
N THR A 21 -9.51 -13.39 8.70
CA THR A 21 -9.33 -14.27 9.86
C THR A 21 -7.92 -14.24 10.45
N SER A 22 -7.06 -13.33 10.00
CA SER A 22 -5.71 -13.12 10.55
C SER A 22 -5.70 -12.55 11.97
N THR A 23 -4.52 -12.56 12.58
CA THR A 23 -4.17 -11.58 13.61
C THR A 23 -3.44 -10.39 13.00
N GLY A 24 -3.53 -9.22 13.63
CA GLY A 24 -2.91 -8.00 13.14
C GLY A 24 -2.49 -7.02 14.22
N THR A 25 -1.67 -6.06 13.80
CA THR A 25 -1.28 -4.88 14.56
C THR A 25 -0.88 -3.76 13.62
N TRP A 26 -0.66 -2.57 14.18
CA TRP A 26 -0.28 -1.38 13.45
C TRP A 26 0.96 -0.75 14.08
N PHE A 27 1.84 -0.27 13.22
CA PHE A 27 2.85 0.71 13.60
C PHE A 27 2.43 2.09 13.11
N SER A 28 2.74 3.10 13.91
CA SER A 28 2.55 4.49 13.50
C SER A 28 3.49 4.81 12.34
N LYS A 29 3.10 5.79 11.51
CA LYS A 29 4.02 6.32 10.50
C LYS A 29 5.23 6.94 11.22
N GLY A 30 6.43 6.56 10.80
CA GLY A 30 7.68 6.99 11.44
C GLY A 30 7.89 6.47 12.87
N GLU A 31 7.31 5.32 13.23
CA GLU A 31 7.41 4.72 14.58
C GLU A 31 8.87 4.63 15.09
N ASP A 32 9.78 4.15 14.24
CA ASP A 32 11.22 4.12 14.54
C ASP A 32 12.07 4.39 13.28
N ALA A 33 13.40 4.42 13.44
CA ALA A 33 14.34 4.68 12.35
C ALA A 33 14.34 3.60 11.25
N VAL A 34 14.08 2.34 11.59
CA VAL A 34 14.05 1.21 10.64
C VAL A 34 12.78 1.27 9.80
N ILE A 35 11.63 1.44 10.45
CA ILE A 35 10.33 1.64 9.81
C ILE A 35 10.39 2.88 8.92
N SER A 36 10.88 4.00 9.44
CA SER A 36 11.03 5.24 8.66
C SER A 36 11.86 5.05 7.39
N LYS A 37 12.93 4.25 7.45
CA LYS A 37 13.76 3.93 6.27
C LYS A 37 12.99 3.10 5.24
N ILE A 38 12.18 2.14 5.68
CA ILE A 38 11.31 1.34 4.81
C ILE A 38 10.26 2.25 4.17
N GLU A 39 9.58 3.09 4.96
CA GLU A 39 8.55 4.02 4.47
C GLU A 39 9.10 4.99 3.42
N LYS A 40 10.30 5.54 3.65
CA LYS A 40 11.00 6.37 2.64
C LYS A 40 11.21 5.60 1.35
N ARG A 41 11.66 4.34 1.41
CA ARG A 41 11.84 3.50 0.22
C ARG A 41 10.52 3.24 -0.50
N VAL A 42 9.42 3.01 0.24
CA VAL A 42 8.08 2.88 -0.35
C VAL A 42 7.71 4.15 -1.12
N ALA A 43 7.88 5.32 -0.50
CA ALA A 43 7.59 6.60 -1.13
C ALA A 43 8.40 6.84 -2.41
N GLN A 44 9.65 6.36 -2.47
CA GLN A 44 10.46 6.44 -3.68
C GLN A 44 9.89 5.59 -4.82
N VAL A 45 9.59 4.31 -4.56
CA VAL A 45 9.14 3.40 -5.62
C VAL A 45 7.71 3.68 -6.09
N THR A 46 6.86 4.24 -5.23
CA THR A 46 5.51 4.67 -5.63
C THR A 46 5.50 6.08 -6.21
N MET A 47 6.57 6.85 -5.97
CA MET A 47 6.67 8.27 -6.27
C MET A 47 5.51 9.09 -5.67
N ILE A 48 5.05 8.70 -4.49
CA ILE A 48 4.01 9.41 -3.73
C ILE A 48 4.59 9.80 -2.37
N PRO A 49 4.49 11.08 -1.95
CA PRO A 49 5.16 11.59 -0.76
C PRO A 49 4.60 10.97 0.54
N LEU A 50 5.45 10.89 1.57
CA LEU A 50 5.14 10.20 2.84
C LEU A 50 3.89 10.73 3.56
N GLU A 51 3.53 11.97 3.32
CA GLU A 51 2.34 12.63 3.87
C GLU A 51 1.06 11.87 3.50
N ASN A 52 1.04 11.22 2.34
CA ASN A 52 -0.10 10.46 1.83
C ASN A 52 -0.18 9.02 2.37
N HIS A 53 0.84 8.56 3.10
CA HIS A 53 0.94 7.16 3.53
C HIS A 53 0.32 6.98 4.91
N GLU A 54 -0.45 5.91 5.08
CA GLU A 54 -0.88 5.41 6.41
C GLU A 54 0.32 4.80 7.17
N GLY A 55 0.12 4.36 8.42
CA GLY A 55 1.09 3.53 9.13
C GLY A 55 1.23 2.12 8.50
N LEU A 56 2.20 1.33 8.98
CA LEU A 56 2.32 -0.07 8.52
C LEU A 56 1.31 -0.94 9.25
N GLN A 57 0.47 -1.66 8.51
CA GLN A 57 -0.36 -2.73 9.06
C GLN A 57 0.38 -4.06 8.92
N VAL A 58 0.71 -4.70 10.05
CA VAL A 58 1.35 -6.03 10.08
C VAL A 58 0.32 -7.10 10.37
N LEU A 59 0.39 -8.19 9.63
CA LEU A 59 -0.60 -9.27 9.63
C LEU A 59 0.09 -10.62 9.65
N HIS A 60 -0.54 -11.55 10.35
CA HIS A 60 -0.10 -12.93 10.46
C HIS A 60 -1.26 -13.87 10.16
N TYR A 61 -1.07 -14.74 9.17
CA TYR A 61 -2.00 -15.80 8.77
C TYR A 61 -1.30 -17.17 8.90
N HIS A 62 -2.01 -18.15 9.43
CA HIS A 62 -1.60 -19.55 9.52
C HIS A 62 -2.84 -20.45 9.59
N ASP A 63 -2.68 -21.78 9.56
CA ASP A 63 -3.75 -22.76 9.81
C ASP A 63 -5.07 -22.52 9.05
N GLY A 64 -4.97 -22.22 7.75
CA GLY A 64 -6.11 -21.97 6.87
C GLY A 64 -6.72 -20.57 6.96
N GLN A 65 -6.18 -19.68 7.79
CA GLN A 65 -6.60 -18.28 7.83
C GLN A 65 -6.42 -17.60 6.48
N LYS A 66 -7.35 -16.69 6.17
CA LYS A 66 -7.51 -16.07 4.85
C LYS A 66 -8.03 -14.64 4.95
N TYR A 67 -8.08 -13.97 3.80
CA TYR A 67 -8.85 -12.76 3.59
C TYR A 67 -9.59 -12.88 2.26
N GLU A 68 -10.92 -12.89 2.28
CA GLU A 68 -11.72 -12.90 1.06
C GLU A 68 -11.39 -11.72 0.14
N PRO A 69 -11.63 -11.87 -1.18
CA PRO A 69 -11.41 -10.80 -2.13
C PRO A 69 -12.18 -9.51 -1.77
N HIS A 70 -11.47 -8.40 -1.75
CA HIS A 70 -11.97 -7.07 -1.41
C HIS A 70 -11.21 -5.99 -2.20
N TYR A 71 -11.64 -4.75 -2.02
CA TYR A 71 -10.96 -3.57 -2.55
C TYR A 71 -10.29 -2.80 -1.42
N ASP A 72 -9.16 -2.18 -1.73
CA ASP A 72 -8.47 -1.29 -0.80
C ASP A 72 -9.00 0.14 -0.85
N TYR A 73 -9.68 0.53 -1.95
CA TYR A 73 -10.39 1.80 -2.01
C TYR A 73 -11.63 1.77 -1.10
N PHE A 74 -12.05 2.94 -0.62
CA PHE A 74 -13.24 3.05 0.23
C PHE A 74 -14.50 3.10 -0.63
N HIS A 75 -15.55 2.39 -0.25
CA HIS A 75 -16.86 2.53 -0.88
C HIS A 75 -17.62 3.76 -0.36
N ASP A 76 -17.47 4.07 0.93
CA ASP A 76 -18.12 5.20 1.58
C ASP A 76 -17.34 6.51 1.32
N PRO A 77 -17.97 7.55 0.75
CA PRO A 77 -17.37 8.87 0.58
C PRO A 77 -16.82 9.51 1.86
N VAL A 78 -17.36 9.17 3.04
CA VAL A 78 -16.91 9.69 4.34
C VAL A 78 -15.49 9.21 4.65
N ASN A 79 -15.21 7.93 4.41
CA ASN A 79 -13.89 7.35 4.62
C ASN A 79 -12.87 7.85 3.58
N ALA A 80 -13.35 8.25 2.39
CA ALA A 80 -12.58 8.92 1.36
C ALA A 80 -12.53 10.45 1.51
N GLY A 81 -12.92 10.99 2.67
CA GLY A 81 -12.89 12.42 2.93
C GLY A 81 -11.48 13.03 2.83
N PRO A 82 -11.36 14.32 2.48
CA PRO A 82 -10.06 15.00 2.36
C PRO A 82 -9.28 15.08 3.68
N GLU A 83 -9.97 15.02 4.82
CA GLU A 83 -9.35 14.94 6.16
C GLU A 83 -8.58 13.63 6.38
N HIS A 84 -8.96 12.56 5.69
CA HIS A 84 -8.33 11.25 5.70
C HIS A 84 -7.37 11.05 4.51
N GLY A 85 -7.06 12.10 3.75
CA GLY A 85 -6.18 12.02 2.57
C GLY A 85 -6.86 11.58 1.28
N GLY A 86 -8.17 11.32 1.28
CA GLY A 86 -8.90 10.87 0.09
C GLY A 86 -8.85 9.35 -0.12
N GLN A 87 -9.14 8.91 -1.34
CA GLN A 87 -9.06 7.50 -1.73
C GLN A 87 -7.65 6.92 -1.62
N ARG A 88 -7.55 5.62 -1.32
CA ARG A 88 -6.32 4.84 -1.47
C ARG A 88 -6.09 4.56 -2.95
N VAL A 89 -4.98 5.05 -3.49
CA VAL A 89 -4.63 4.93 -4.92
C VAL A 89 -3.79 3.69 -5.21
N VAL A 90 -2.86 3.37 -4.31
CA VAL A 90 -1.91 2.27 -4.48
C VAL A 90 -1.66 1.59 -3.15
N THR A 91 -1.51 0.28 -3.21
CA THR A 91 -1.13 -0.56 -2.08
C THR A 91 0.22 -1.20 -2.36
N MET A 92 1.09 -1.20 -1.35
CA MET A 92 2.27 -2.05 -1.36
C MET A 92 2.16 -3.11 -0.26
N LEU A 93 2.11 -4.38 -0.68
CA LEU A 93 2.03 -5.55 0.18
C LEU A 93 3.38 -6.25 0.24
N MET A 94 4.06 -6.16 1.38
CA MET A 94 5.38 -6.74 1.60
C MET A 94 5.27 -8.10 2.28
N TYR A 95 5.94 -9.12 1.74
CA TYR A 95 5.97 -10.46 2.33
C TYR A 95 7.16 -10.58 3.28
N LEU A 96 6.88 -10.78 4.57
CA LEU A 96 7.90 -10.85 5.63
C LEU A 96 8.41 -12.28 5.85
N THR A 97 7.68 -13.28 5.35
CA THR A 97 8.05 -14.71 5.35
C THR A 97 7.76 -15.34 3.98
N THR A 98 8.49 -16.41 3.68
CA THR A 98 8.16 -17.31 2.57
C THR A 98 7.16 -18.34 3.08
N VAL A 99 6.04 -18.52 2.37
CA VAL A 99 5.00 -19.49 2.74
C VAL A 99 5.22 -20.79 2.00
N GLU A 100 5.07 -21.93 2.68
CA GLU A 100 5.33 -23.25 2.10
C GLU A 100 4.18 -23.69 1.18
N GLU A 101 2.93 -23.55 1.63
CA GLU A 101 1.75 -23.91 0.84
C GLU A 101 0.59 -22.93 1.08
N GLY A 102 -0.07 -22.51 -0.01
CA GLY A 102 -1.15 -21.53 0.02
C GLY A 102 -0.64 -20.11 0.29
N GLY A 103 -1.51 -19.30 0.89
CA GLY A 103 -1.19 -17.93 1.30
C GLY A 103 -0.97 -16.96 0.14
N GLU A 104 -1.24 -17.33 -1.11
CA GLU A 104 -1.04 -16.46 -2.26
C GLU A 104 -1.90 -15.20 -2.16
N THR A 105 -1.40 -14.07 -2.66
CA THR A 105 -2.26 -12.91 -2.94
C THR A 105 -2.87 -13.12 -4.31
N VAL A 106 -4.19 -13.26 -4.39
CA VAL A 106 -4.92 -13.53 -5.64
C VAL A 106 -5.66 -12.28 -6.11
N LEU A 107 -5.63 -11.99 -7.40
CA LEU A 107 -6.38 -10.94 -8.10
C LEU A 107 -7.37 -11.61 -9.07
N PRO A 108 -8.60 -11.95 -8.63
CA PRO A 108 -9.53 -12.77 -9.42
C PRO A 108 -9.96 -12.15 -10.74
N ASN A 109 -9.97 -10.82 -10.80
CA ASN A 109 -10.41 -10.03 -11.96
C ASN A 109 -9.27 -9.67 -12.92
N ALA A 110 -8.03 -10.10 -12.64
CA ALA A 110 -6.93 -9.94 -13.59
C ALA A 110 -7.16 -10.76 -14.87
N GLU A 111 -6.69 -10.23 -16.00
CA GLU A 111 -6.92 -10.83 -17.32
C GLU A 111 -6.32 -12.23 -17.45
N GLN A 112 -5.11 -12.43 -16.93
CA GLN A 112 -4.38 -13.68 -16.97
C GLN A 112 -4.45 -14.38 -15.63
N LYS A 113 -4.78 -15.68 -15.64
CA LYS A 113 -4.82 -16.50 -14.43
C LYS A 113 -3.58 -17.37 -14.34
N VAL A 114 -3.13 -17.64 -13.12
CA VAL A 114 -2.08 -18.63 -12.91
C VAL A 114 -2.61 -20.02 -13.25
N THR A 115 -1.76 -20.85 -13.85
CA THR A 115 -2.07 -22.24 -14.23
C THR A 115 -0.93 -23.16 -13.81
N GLY A 116 -1.17 -24.46 -13.83
CA GLY A 116 -0.17 -25.47 -13.51
C GLY A 116 -0.12 -25.89 -12.04
N GLU A 117 0.82 -26.78 -11.76
CA GLU A 117 1.04 -27.36 -10.43
C GLU A 117 1.71 -26.36 -9.47
N GLY A 118 1.54 -26.58 -8.17
CA GLY A 118 2.14 -25.76 -7.13
C GLY A 118 1.38 -24.47 -6.78
N TRP A 119 0.21 -24.23 -7.37
CA TRP A 119 -0.72 -23.17 -6.96
C TRP A 119 -1.89 -23.77 -6.18
N SER A 120 -2.33 -23.10 -5.11
CA SER A 120 -3.56 -23.48 -4.42
C SER A 120 -4.79 -23.32 -5.33
N GLU A 121 -5.86 -24.07 -5.05
CA GLU A 121 -7.13 -23.93 -5.79
C GLU A 121 -7.69 -22.51 -5.70
N CYS A 122 -7.47 -21.82 -4.58
CA CYS A 122 -7.81 -20.42 -4.43
C CYS A 122 -7.01 -19.53 -5.41
N ALA A 123 -5.70 -19.73 -5.52
CA ALA A 123 -4.82 -18.93 -6.37
C ALA A 123 -5.18 -19.05 -7.87
N LYS A 124 -5.56 -20.25 -8.32
CA LYS A 124 -5.98 -20.52 -9.72
C LYS A 124 -7.22 -19.72 -10.15
N ARG A 125 -7.94 -19.09 -9.23
CA ARG A 125 -9.11 -18.23 -9.55
C ARG A 125 -8.72 -16.90 -10.18
N GLY A 126 -7.44 -16.51 -10.19
CA GLY A 126 -6.98 -15.21 -10.70
C GLY A 126 -5.51 -15.21 -11.11
N LEU A 127 -4.97 -14.03 -11.39
CA LEU A 127 -3.53 -13.82 -11.24
C LEU A 127 -3.19 -14.02 -9.76
N ALA A 128 -2.05 -14.62 -9.44
CA ALA A 128 -1.67 -14.81 -8.06
C ALA A 128 -0.16 -14.65 -7.86
N VAL A 129 0.21 -14.22 -6.65
CA VAL A 129 1.59 -14.02 -6.24
C VAL A 129 1.87 -14.83 -5.00
N LYS A 130 2.90 -15.68 -5.06
CA LYS A 130 3.35 -16.46 -3.91
C LYS A 130 4.08 -15.56 -2.91
N PRO A 131 3.84 -15.71 -1.59
CA PRO A 131 4.58 -14.97 -0.59
C PRO A 131 6.02 -15.49 -0.52
N ILE A 132 6.97 -14.65 -0.93
CA ILE A 132 8.41 -14.93 -0.83
C ILE A 132 9.03 -13.82 0.02
N LYS A 133 9.77 -14.21 1.07
CA LYS A 133 10.36 -13.28 2.03
C LYS A 133 11.20 -12.21 1.32
N GLY A 134 10.86 -10.94 1.55
CA GLY A 134 11.56 -9.78 1.03
C GLY A 134 10.93 -9.18 -0.23
N ASP A 135 10.09 -9.94 -0.93
CA ASP A 135 9.36 -9.42 -2.09
C ASP A 135 8.21 -8.50 -1.65
N ALA A 136 7.84 -7.58 -2.54
CA ALA A 136 6.71 -6.68 -2.37
C ALA A 136 5.86 -6.63 -3.63
N LEU A 137 4.55 -6.76 -3.47
CA LEU A 137 3.56 -6.58 -4.53
C LEU A 137 3.01 -5.15 -4.47
N MET A 138 3.17 -4.40 -5.55
CA MET A 138 2.53 -3.10 -5.74
C MET A 138 1.38 -3.23 -6.74
N PHE A 139 0.20 -2.74 -6.38
CA PHE A 139 -0.96 -2.71 -7.27
C PHE A 139 -1.81 -1.47 -7.00
N TYR A 140 -2.48 -0.99 -8.05
CA TYR A 140 -3.26 0.25 -8.01
C TYR A 140 -4.74 -0.07 -7.81
N SER A 141 -5.36 0.63 -6.87
CA SER A 141 -6.81 0.56 -6.61
C SER A 141 -7.60 1.51 -7.50
N LEU A 142 -6.94 2.54 -8.03
CA LEU A 142 -7.52 3.52 -8.94
C LEU A 142 -6.77 3.51 -10.28
N LYS A 143 -7.48 3.90 -11.33
CA LYS A 143 -6.92 4.19 -12.64
C LYS A 143 -6.19 5.54 -12.65
N PRO A 144 -5.40 5.85 -13.70
CA PRO A 144 -4.71 7.13 -13.79
C PRO A 144 -5.60 8.37 -13.78
N ASP A 145 -6.89 8.22 -14.14
CA ASP A 145 -7.89 9.30 -14.08
C ASP A 145 -8.52 9.47 -12.68
N GLY A 146 -8.11 8.66 -11.70
CA GLY A 146 -8.63 8.67 -10.33
C GLY A 146 -9.92 7.88 -10.14
N SER A 147 -10.48 7.26 -11.18
CA SER A 147 -11.63 6.38 -11.05
C SER A 147 -11.25 5.04 -10.42
N ASN A 148 -12.17 4.41 -9.68
CA ASN A 148 -11.93 3.09 -9.10
C ASN A 148 -11.62 2.06 -10.18
N ASP A 149 -10.68 1.16 -9.90
CA ASP A 149 -10.36 0.04 -10.77
C ASP A 149 -10.95 -1.29 -10.24
N PRO A 150 -12.04 -1.82 -10.84
CA PRO A 150 -12.61 -3.11 -10.43
C PRO A 150 -11.67 -4.31 -10.66
N ALA A 151 -10.63 -4.16 -11.50
CA ALA A 151 -9.63 -5.21 -11.68
C ALA A 151 -8.72 -5.39 -10.45
N SER A 152 -8.68 -4.39 -9.56
CA SER A 152 -7.89 -4.40 -8.32
C SER A 152 -8.46 -5.25 -7.19
N LEU A 153 -9.60 -5.95 -7.43
CA LEU A 153 -10.17 -6.90 -6.49
C LEU A 153 -9.09 -7.94 -6.14
N HIS A 154 -8.77 -8.06 -4.86
CA HIS A 154 -7.70 -8.95 -4.42
C HIS A 154 -8.00 -9.56 -3.05
N GLY A 155 -7.41 -10.71 -2.76
CA GLY A 155 -7.56 -11.41 -1.49
C GLY A 155 -6.30 -12.15 -1.08
N SER A 156 -6.28 -12.65 0.16
CA SER A 156 -5.26 -13.57 0.65
C SER A 156 -5.86 -14.96 0.70
N CYS A 157 -5.37 -15.85 -0.16
CA CYS A 157 -5.75 -17.26 -0.12
C CYS A 157 -5.41 -17.88 1.24
N PRO A 158 -6.11 -18.97 1.63
CA PRO A 158 -5.82 -19.70 2.86
C PRO A 158 -4.34 -20.07 2.97
N THR A 159 -3.71 -19.78 4.09
CA THR A 159 -2.34 -20.23 4.37
C THR A 159 -2.42 -21.67 4.85
N LEU A 160 -2.04 -22.63 4.00
CA LEU A 160 -2.26 -24.06 4.27
C LEU A 160 -1.11 -24.69 5.04
N LYS A 161 0.13 -24.25 4.78
CA LYS A 161 1.32 -24.73 5.49
C LYS A 161 2.34 -23.62 5.71
N GLY A 162 2.82 -23.52 6.95
CA GLY A 162 3.72 -22.47 7.42
C GLY A 162 2.97 -21.19 7.84
N ASP A 163 3.73 -20.11 8.00
CA ASP A 163 3.24 -18.83 8.50
C ASP A 163 3.41 -17.72 7.47
N LYS A 164 2.32 -17.04 7.13
CA LYS A 164 2.35 -15.85 6.28
C LYS A 164 2.37 -14.61 7.15
N TRP A 165 3.51 -13.94 7.19
CA TRP A 165 3.63 -12.59 7.72
C TRP A 165 3.68 -11.60 6.58
N SER A 166 2.88 -10.55 6.68
CA SER A 166 2.85 -9.48 5.68
C SER A 166 2.76 -8.10 6.34
N ALA A 167 3.29 -7.09 5.66
CA ALA A 167 3.12 -5.70 6.01
C ALA A 167 2.47 -4.95 4.85
N THR A 168 1.30 -4.36 5.08
CA THR A 168 0.57 -3.57 4.10
C THR A 168 0.86 -2.09 4.31
N LYS A 169 1.10 -1.37 3.21
CA LYS A 169 1.22 0.08 3.17
C LYS A 169 0.16 0.63 2.22
N TRP A 170 -0.83 1.34 2.78
CA TRP A 170 -1.85 2.05 2.02
C TRP A 170 -1.43 3.49 1.78
N ILE A 171 -1.66 3.95 0.55
CA ILE A 171 -1.18 5.25 0.08
C ILE A 171 -2.35 5.97 -0.59
N HIS A 172 -2.61 7.19 -0.11
CA HIS A 172 -3.75 8.00 -0.54
C HIS A 172 -3.41 8.94 -1.69
N VAL A 173 -4.44 9.44 -2.37
CA VAL A 173 -4.33 10.50 -3.38
C VAL A 173 -3.87 11.85 -2.80
N GLY A 174 -4.05 12.07 -1.49
CA GLY A 174 -3.67 13.31 -0.81
C GLY A 174 -3.11 13.10 0.61
N PRO A 175 -2.63 14.18 1.26
CA PRO A 175 -2.03 14.13 2.59
C PRO A 175 -3.04 13.71 3.68
N ILE A 176 -2.65 12.76 4.52
CA ILE A 176 -3.46 12.33 5.67
C ILE A 176 -3.32 13.34 6.82
N GLY A 177 -4.44 13.75 7.42
CA GLY A 177 -4.47 14.71 8.53
C GLY A 177 -4.62 16.19 8.10
N GLY A 178 -4.97 16.43 6.83
CA GLY A 178 -5.20 17.77 6.29
C GLY A 178 -3.90 18.56 6.05
N LYS A 179 -4.01 19.73 5.40
CA LYS A 179 -2.87 20.59 5.08
C LYS A 179 -2.14 20.96 6.39
N LYS A 180 -0.95 20.39 6.64
CA LYS A 180 -0.01 21.01 7.58
C LYS A 180 0.15 22.47 7.14
N LYS A 181 -0.21 23.41 8.01
CA LYS A 181 0.20 24.81 7.83
C LYS A 181 1.72 24.77 7.67
N LEU A 182 2.22 25.17 6.51
CA LEU A 182 3.66 25.36 6.30
C LEU A 182 4.17 26.22 7.46
N ASN A 183 5.10 25.69 8.25
CA ASN A 183 5.91 26.55 9.09
C ASN A 183 6.74 27.42 8.13
N LEU A 184 6.43 28.73 8.12
CA LEU A 184 7.17 29.78 7.42
C LEU A 184 8.53 30.03 8.12
N GLY A 185 9.38 29.01 8.17
CA GLY A 185 10.82 29.19 8.37
C GLY A 185 11.48 28.66 7.12
N THR A 186 12.19 29.51 6.36
CA THR A 186 12.87 29.13 5.12
C THR A 186 13.81 27.96 5.37
N PRO A 187 13.45 26.72 4.98
CA PRO A 187 14.40 25.61 5.01
C PRO A 187 15.37 25.87 3.85
N GLU A 188 16.66 25.68 4.07
CA GLU A 188 17.63 25.69 2.97
C GLU A 188 17.11 24.79 1.83
N CYS A 189 17.09 25.33 0.61
CA CYS A 189 16.57 24.57 -0.52
C CYS A 189 17.57 23.47 -0.91
N HIS A 190 17.19 22.23 -0.66
CA HIS A 190 17.99 21.06 -0.98
C HIS A 190 17.10 19.95 -1.57
N ASP A 191 17.75 18.95 -2.14
CA ASP A 191 17.10 17.71 -2.53
C ASP A 191 17.15 16.75 -1.34
N GLU A 192 16.01 16.14 -1.04
CA GLU A 192 15.84 15.17 0.06
C GLU A 192 16.28 13.75 -0.35
N ASN A 193 16.58 13.55 -1.63
CA ASN A 193 17.02 12.27 -2.19
C ASN A 193 18.19 12.42 -3.17
N GLU A 194 19.15 11.49 -3.08
CA GLU A 194 20.30 11.41 -3.98
C GLU A 194 19.92 11.18 -5.46
N GLN A 195 18.77 10.57 -5.72
CA GLN A 195 18.26 10.28 -7.08
C GLN A 195 17.50 11.46 -7.70
N CYS A 196 17.30 12.57 -6.98
CA CYS A 196 16.52 13.71 -7.48
C CYS A 196 17.05 14.26 -8.80
N GLN A 197 18.37 14.25 -9.01
CA GLN A 197 18.97 14.69 -10.27
C GLN A 197 18.61 13.76 -11.44
N GLU A 198 18.61 12.45 -11.19
CA GLU A 198 18.26 11.42 -12.18
C GLU A 198 16.77 11.48 -12.53
N TRP A 199 15.89 11.60 -11.53
CA TRP A 199 14.45 11.76 -11.79
C TRP A 199 14.13 13.05 -12.53
N ALA A 200 14.78 14.16 -12.18
CA ALA A 200 14.64 15.41 -12.92
C ALA A 200 15.12 15.25 -14.37
N PHE A 201 16.24 14.53 -14.59
CA PHE A 201 16.73 14.21 -15.94
C PHE A 201 15.73 13.38 -16.76
N PHE A 202 15.01 12.45 -16.13
CA PHE A 202 13.96 11.65 -16.79
C PHE A 202 12.60 12.39 -16.96
N GLY A 203 12.53 13.67 -16.59
CA GLY A 203 11.36 14.52 -16.77
C GLY A 203 10.29 14.34 -15.70
N GLU A 204 10.66 13.85 -14.52
CA GLU A 204 9.70 13.68 -13.41
C GLU A 204 9.23 15.02 -12.84
N CYS A 205 9.97 16.11 -13.06
CA CYS A 205 9.52 17.46 -12.65
C CYS A 205 8.19 17.85 -13.31
N GLU A 206 7.96 17.42 -14.54
CA GLU A 206 6.72 17.66 -15.29
C GLU A 206 5.72 16.52 -15.13
N LYS A 207 6.19 15.27 -15.09
CA LYS A 207 5.32 14.08 -15.01
C LYS A 207 4.76 13.85 -13.60
N ASN A 208 5.53 14.19 -12.56
CA ASN A 208 5.18 14.02 -11.16
C ASN A 208 5.55 15.25 -10.31
N PRO A 209 4.96 16.41 -10.62
CA PRO A 209 5.31 17.67 -9.95
C PRO A 209 5.02 17.63 -8.45
N GLY A 210 3.97 16.92 -8.01
CA GLY A 210 3.61 16.83 -6.59
C GLY A 210 4.70 16.20 -5.72
N PHE A 211 5.28 15.09 -6.18
CA PHE A 211 6.40 14.44 -5.49
C PHE A 211 7.67 15.28 -5.60
N MET A 212 8.00 15.71 -6.81
CA MET A 212 9.26 16.38 -7.12
C MET A 212 9.36 17.77 -6.48
N GLU A 213 8.27 18.52 -6.36
CA GLU A 213 8.25 19.82 -5.67
C GLU A 213 8.40 19.71 -4.15
N VAL A 214 8.17 18.54 -3.56
CA VAL A 214 8.38 18.33 -2.12
C VAL A 214 9.78 17.79 -1.86
N GLN A 215 10.19 16.77 -2.61
CA GLN A 215 11.42 16.00 -2.36
C GLN A 215 12.63 16.48 -3.15
N CYS A 216 12.43 17.10 -4.31
CA CYS A 216 13.50 17.38 -5.29
C CYS A 216 13.48 18.83 -5.77
N LYS A 217 13.18 19.76 -4.84
CA LYS A 217 13.01 21.19 -5.13
C LYS A 217 14.20 21.80 -5.86
N ARG A 218 15.43 21.41 -5.47
CA ARG A 218 16.65 21.94 -6.08
C ARG A 218 16.84 21.37 -7.47
N SER A 219 16.69 20.07 -7.65
CA SER A 219 16.79 19.41 -8.95
C SER A 219 15.75 19.92 -9.96
N CYS A 220 14.52 20.23 -9.52
CA CYS A 220 13.48 20.80 -10.36
C CYS A 220 13.51 22.33 -10.48
N LYS A 221 14.55 23.00 -9.97
CA LYS A 221 14.71 24.47 -10.04
C LYS A 221 13.53 25.24 -9.42
N LYS A 222 12.96 24.71 -8.33
CA LYS A 222 11.83 25.27 -7.57
C LYS A 222 12.26 25.99 -6.30
N CYS A 223 13.57 26.14 -6.08
CA CYS A 223 14.09 27.01 -5.02
C CYS A 223 13.81 28.48 -5.36
N THR A 224 13.05 29.16 -4.50
CA THR A 224 12.86 30.62 -4.52
C THR A 224 13.49 31.26 -3.31
#